data_AF-A0A2N8NDE7-F1
#
_entry.id   AF-A0A2N8NDE7-F1
#
_cell.length_a   1.000
_cell.length_b   1.000
_cell.length_c   1.000
_cell.angle_alpha   90.00
_cell.angle_beta   90.00
_cell.angle_gamma   90.00
#
_symmetry.space_group_name_H-M   'P 1'
#
loop_
_entity.id
_entity.type
_entity.pdbx_description
1 polymer ?
#
loop_
_entity_poly.entity_id
_entity_poly.type
_entity_poly.pdbx_seq_one_letter_code
_entity_poly.pdbx_strand_id
1 'polypeptide(L)'
;MDILISYGYLGVFIASFLAATVLPFSSEVVLTGVLLGGASYWPCMVAATLGNTLGGMTCYALGRLGKVEWIKKYLRLDITRLLRVQHWIEGHGSWTAFFVFTPGVGDFIAVALGFLRARVWPVAFWMLLGKALRYWVWMELVYKVQGAL
;
A
#
# COMPACT_ATOMS: atom_id res chain seq x y z
N MET A 1 18.12 -1.54 -7.05
CA MET A 1 16.81 -2.19 -7.33
C MET A 1 17.00 -3.60 -7.88
N ASP A 2 18.13 -3.86 -8.52
CA ASP A 2 18.48 -5.13 -9.18
C ASP A 2 18.43 -6.33 -8.23
N ILE A 3 18.79 -6.13 -6.96
CA ILE A 3 18.67 -7.16 -5.92
C ILE A 3 17.21 -7.58 -5.71
N LEU A 4 16.25 -6.65 -5.67
CA LEU A 4 14.84 -7.04 -5.50
C LEU A 4 14.31 -7.69 -6.77
N ILE A 5 14.73 -7.23 -7.95
CA ILE A 5 14.29 -7.81 -9.22
C ILE A 5 14.79 -9.26 -9.34
N SER A 6 16.01 -9.57 -8.90
CA SER A 6 16.56 -10.94 -8.93
C SER A 6 15.82 -11.91 -8.00
N TYR A 7 15.17 -11.41 -6.95
CA TYR A 7 14.30 -12.21 -6.07
C TYR A 7 12.89 -12.46 -6.65
N GLY A 8 12.58 -11.95 -7.85
CA GLY A 8 11.31 -12.19 -8.53
C GLY A 8 10.09 -11.81 -7.68
N TYR A 9 9.15 -12.73 -7.49
CA TYR A 9 7.91 -12.49 -6.73
C TYR A 9 8.17 -12.06 -5.27
N LEU A 10 9.21 -12.60 -4.62
CA LEU A 10 9.57 -12.22 -3.26
C LEU A 10 10.08 -10.79 -3.21
N GLY A 11 10.84 -10.37 -4.22
CA GLY A 11 11.27 -9.00 -4.38
C GLY A 11 10.12 -8.03 -4.59
N VAL A 12 9.13 -8.42 -5.40
CA VAL A 12 7.89 -7.64 -5.58
C VAL A 12 7.14 -7.50 -4.27
N PHE A 13 7.00 -8.58 -3.49
CA PHE A 13 6.36 -8.54 -2.18
C PHE A 13 7.08 -7.58 -1.22
N ILE A 14 8.40 -7.70 -1.09
CA ILE A 14 9.21 -6.85 -0.20
C ILE A 14 9.14 -5.39 -0.65
N ALA A 15 9.30 -5.12 -1.94
CA ALA A 15 9.21 -3.77 -2.51
C ALA A 15 7.86 -3.14 -2.19
N SER A 16 6.78 -3.90 -2.41
CA SER A 16 5.41 -3.44 -2.20
C SER A 16 5.07 -3.23 -0.72
N PHE A 17 5.60 -4.08 0.15
CA PHE A 17 5.49 -3.92 1.60
C PHE A 17 6.19 -2.65 2.09
N LEU A 18 7.44 -2.45 1.69
CA LEU A 18 8.24 -1.30 2.10
C LEU A 18 7.69 0.03 1.54
N ALA A 19 7.19 0.00 0.30
CA ALA A 19 6.53 1.13 -0.34
C ALA A 19 5.28 1.59 0.41
N ALA A 20 4.57 0.66 1.06
CA ALA A 20 3.32 0.93 1.76
C ALA A 20 3.49 1.23 3.26
N THR A 21 4.70 1.13 3.81
CA THR A 21 4.98 1.37 5.23
C THR A 21 5.60 2.74 5.49
N VAL A 22 6.80 2.98 4.97
CA VAL A 22 7.65 4.10 5.44
C VAL A 22 8.52 4.66 4.33
N LEU A 23 8.94 3.84 3.37
CA LEU A 23 9.94 4.22 2.40
C LEU A 23 9.27 4.77 1.15
N PRO A 24 9.74 5.91 0.60
CA PRO A 24 9.37 6.36 -0.74
C PRO A 24 10.00 5.40 -1.76
N PHE A 25 9.46 4.20 -1.83
CA PHE A 25 9.91 3.13 -2.69
C PHE A 25 8.86 2.96 -3.79
N SER A 26 9.28 2.99 -5.04
CA SER A 26 8.36 2.73 -6.14
C SER A 26 8.25 1.22 -6.35
N SER A 27 7.24 0.62 -5.72
CA SER A 27 6.92 -0.80 -5.92
C SER A 27 6.57 -1.13 -7.38
N GLU A 28 6.07 -0.14 -8.11
CA GLU A 28 5.76 -0.19 -9.53
C GLU A 28 6.99 -0.49 -10.39
N VAL A 29 8.12 0.15 -10.10
CA VAL A 29 9.35 -0.05 -10.87
C VAL A 29 9.87 -1.46 -10.71
N VAL A 30 9.85 -2.00 -9.48
CA VAL A 30 10.25 -3.39 -9.22
C VAL A 30 9.28 -4.37 -9.87
N LEU A 31 7.96 -4.14 -9.75
CA LEU A 31 6.94 -4.96 -10.39
C LEU A 31 7.11 -4.99 -11.91
N THR A 32 7.27 -3.82 -12.54
CA THR A 32 7.52 -3.72 -13.99
C THR A 32 8.81 -4.44 -14.36
N GLY A 33 9.92 -4.22 -13.65
CA GLY A 33 11.19 -4.90 -13.93
C GLY A 33 11.11 -6.42 -13.86
N VAL A 34 10.39 -6.96 -12.87
CA VAL A 34 10.17 -8.41 -12.72
C VAL A 34 9.26 -8.96 -13.82
N LEU A 35 8.21 -8.23 -14.22
CA LEU A 35 7.34 -8.61 -15.35
C LEU A 35 8.07 -8.60 -16.69
N LEU A 36 8.86 -7.55 -16.96
CA LEU A 36 9.71 -7.47 -18.16
C LEU A 36 10.78 -8.57 -18.19
N GLY A 37 11.21 -9.05 -17.02
CA GLY A 37 12.10 -10.19 -16.86
C GLY A 37 11.45 -11.56 -17.10
N GLY A 38 10.19 -11.61 -17.52
CA GLY A 38 9.49 -12.85 -17.88
C GLY A 38 8.70 -13.51 -16.74
N ALA A 39 8.54 -12.83 -15.60
CA ALA A 39 7.75 -13.35 -14.50
C ALA A 39 6.24 -13.44 -14.85
N SER A 40 5.54 -14.39 -14.24
CA SER A 40 4.13 -14.61 -14.51
C SER A 40 3.25 -13.50 -13.91
N TYR A 41 2.21 -13.11 -14.65
CA TYR A 41 1.26 -12.07 -14.28
C TYR A 41 0.63 -12.27 -12.89
N TRP A 42 -0.06 -13.41 -12.70
CA TRP A 42 -0.87 -13.65 -11.50
C TRP A 42 -0.04 -13.73 -10.21
N PRO A 43 1.10 -14.44 -10.15
CA PRO A 43 1.94 -14.44 -8.97
C PRO A 43 2.51 -13.05 -8.63
N CYS A 44 2.88 -12.24 -9.63
CA CYS A 44 3.29 -10.85 -9.43
C CYS A 44 2.17 -10.01 -8.81
N MET A 45 0.96 -10.11 -9.34
CA MET A 45 -0.22 -9.43 -8.80
C MET A 45 -0.46 -9.79 -7.33
N VAL A 46 -0.44 -11.08 -7.00
CA VAL A 46 -0.68 -11.58 -5.65
C VAL A 46 0.43 -11.10 -4.70
N ALA A 47 1.70 -11.24 -5.10
CA ALA A 47 2.83 -10.80 -4.30
C ALA A 47 2.78 -9.28 -4.01
N ALA A 48 2.52 -8.47 -5.04
CA ALA A 48 2.42 -7.02 -4.91
C ALA A 48 1.27 -6.61 -4.00
N THR A 49 0.08 -7.18 -4.23
CA THR A 49 -1.13 -6.87 -3.47
C THR A 49 -0.98 -7.26 -2.00
N LEU A 50 -0.46 -8.46 -1.71
CA LEU A 50 -0.26 -8.92 -0.34
C LEU A 50 0.80 -8.11 0.39
N GLY A 51 1.95 -7.86 -0.25
CA GLY A 51 3.01 -7.03 0.32
C GLY A 51 2.49 -5.64 0.68
N ASN A 52 1.83 -4.98 -0.28
CA ASN A 52 1.30 -3.64 -0.09
C ASN A 52 0.18 -3.58 0.96
N THR A 53 -0.70 -4.58 1.00
CA THR A 53 -1.75 -4.68 2.03
C THR A 53 -1.14 -4.82 3.42
N LEU A 54 -0.16 -5.71 3.59
CA LEU A 54 0.52 -5.91 4.86
C LEU A 54 1.30 -4.67 5.30
N GLY A 55 1.89 -3.93 4.36
CA GLY A 55 2.52 -2.64 4.63
C GLY A 55 1.51 -1.57 5.09
N GLY A 56 0.37 -1.47 4.41
CA GLY A 56 -0.71 -0.57 4.86
C GLY A 56 -1.31 -0.97 6.22
N MET A 57 -1.41 -2.27 6.50
CA MET A 57 -1.87 -2.79 7.78
C MET A 57 -0.88 -2.51 8.93
N THR A 58 0.41 -2.36 8.64
CA THR A 58 1.40 -1.91 9.63
C THR A 58 1.22 -0.42 9.96
N CYS A 59 0.93 0.44 8.98
CA CYS A 59 0.53 1.83 9.22
C CYS A 59 -0.75 1.92 10.07
N TYR A 60 -1.75 1.11 9.73
CA TYR A 60 -2.97 0.98 10.52
C TYR A 60 -2.70 0.53 11.96
N ALA A 61 -1.82 -0.47 12.16
CA ALA A 61 -1.44 -0.94 13.49
C ALA A 61 -0.75 0.16 14.30
N LEU A 62 0.15 0.94 13.69
CA LEU A 62 0.79 2.10 14.33
C LEU A 62 -0.24 3.16 14.74
N GLY A 63 -1.24 3.44 13.90
CA GLY A 63 -2.36 4.32 14.26
C GLY A 63 -3.19 3.78 15.42
N ARG A 64 -3.46 2.47 15.43
CA ARG A 64 -4.23 1.79 16.48
C ARG A 64 -3.53 1.80 17.84
N LEU A 65 -2.20 1.79 17.87
CA LEU A 65 -1.42 1.95 19.09
C LEU A 65 -1.54 3.36 19.70
N GLY A 66 -1.95 4.36 18.90
CA GLY A 66 -2.24 5.71 19.37
C GLY A 66 -1.02 6.54 19.77
N LYS A 67 0.21 6.06 19.54
CA LYS A 67 1.46 6.73 19.91
C LYS A 67 1.86 7.74 18.83
N VAL A 68 1.49 9.01 19.02
CA VAL A 68 1.77 10.10 18.08
C VAL A 68 3.28 10.24 17.80
N GLU A 69 4.12 9.96 18.80
CA GLU A 69 5.58 9.98 18.67
C GLU A 69 6.07 8.93 17.66
N TRP A 70 5.44 7.75 17.62
CA TRP A 70 5.80 6.68 16.69
C TRP A 70 5.39 7.04 15.27
N ILE A 71 4.23 7.69 15.10
CA ILE A 71 3.78 8.14 13.79
C ILE A 71 4.72 9.22 13.24
N LYS A 72 5.14 10.20 14.06
CA LYS A 72 6.14 11.18 13.65
C LYS A 72 7.50 10.54 13.34
N LYS A 73 7.96 9.61 14.19
CA LYS A 73 9.29 8.99 14.09
C LYS A 73 9.41 8.03 12.90
N TYR A 74 8.44 7.14 12.74
CA TYR A 74 8.50 6.06 11.76
C TYR A 74 7.83 6.45 10.45
N LEU A 75 6.63 7.03 10.48
CA LEU A 75 5.86 7.35 9.26
C LEU A 75 6.13 8.78 8.74
N ARG A 76 6.77 9.64 9.55
CA ARG A 76 7.07 11.04 9.22
C ARG A 76 5.83 11.84 8.74
N LEU A 77 4.65 11.45 9.24
CA LEU A 77 3.39 12.08 8.86
C LEU A 77 3.17 13.39 9.62
N ASP A 78 2.62 14.39 8.93
CA ASP A 78 2.14 15.62 9.54
C ASP A 78 0.87 15.35 10.36
N ILE A 79 0.92 15.67 11.65
CA ILE A 79 -0.20 15.38 12.56
C ILE A 79 -1.41 16.26 12.27
N THR A 80 -1.21 17.48 11.80
CA THR A 80 -2.31 18.39 11.46
C THR A 80 -3.15 17.84 10.30
N ARG A 81 -2.48 17.34 9.26
CA ARG A 81 -3.12 16.66 8.12
C ARG A 81 -3.75 15.34 8.56
N LEU A 82 -3.10 14.59 9.45
CA LEU A 82 -3.65 13.35 9.99
C LEU A 82 -4.96 13.57 10.74
N LEU A 83 -5.04 14.60 11.59
CA LEU A 83 -6.27 14.98 12.30
C LEU A 83 -7.37 15.42 11.32
N ARG A 84 -7.02 16.14 10.25
CA ARG A 84 -7.98 16.50 9.19
C ARG A 84 -8.54 15.27 8.48
N VAL A 85 -7.68 14.33 8.11
CA VAL A 85 -8.09 13.07 7.49
C VAL A 85 -8.93 12.26 8.45
N GLN A 86 -8.54 12.17 9.73
CA GLN A 86 -9.30 11.50 10.78
C GLN A 86 -10.72 12.06 10.89
N HIS A 87 -10.88 13.38 10.97
CA HIS A 87 -12.19 14.01 11.05
C HIS A 87 -13.03 13.78 9.77
N TRP A 88 -12.38 13.77 8.60
CA TRP A 88 -13.06 13.49 7.34
C TRP A 88 -13.58 12.04 7.24
N ILE A 89 -12.81 11.05 7.72
CA ILE A 89 -13.24 9.64 7.72
C ILE A 89 -14.10 9.26 8.92
N GLU A 90 -14.21 10.13 9.92
CA GLU A 90 -15.06 9.91 11.09
C GLU A 90 -16.50 9.67 10.62
N GLY A 91 -17.17 8.65 11.17
CA GLY A 91 -18.51 8.24 10.75
C GLY A 91 -18.60 7.49 9.40
N HIS A 92 -17.56 7.46 8.57
CA HIS A 92 -17.58 6.73 7.30
C HIS A 92 -17.24 5.25 7.49
N GLY A 93 -16.46 4.89 8.51
CA GLY A 93 -16.15 3.49 8.82
C GLY A 93 -15.10 2.87 7.88
N SER A 94 -15.04 1.54 7.86
CA SER A 94 -13.90 0.79 7.31
C SER A 94 -13.80 0.74 5.78
N TRP A 95 -14.85 1.12 5.04
CA TRP A 95 -14.81 1.10 3.57
C TRP A 95 -13.87 2.17 3.00
N THR A 96 -13.60 3.23 3.76
CA THR A 96 -12.59 4.24 3.39
C THR A 96 -11.19 3.65 3.22
N ALA A 97 -10.92 2.47 3.82
CA ALA A 97 -9.67 1.73 3.62
C ALA A 97 -9.45 1.35 2.15
N PHE A 98 -10.50 1.30 1.34
CA PHE A 98 -10.40 1.12 -0.11
C PHE A 98 -9.50 2.19 -0.74
N PHE A 99 -9.55 3.45 -0.31
CA PHE A 99 -8.76 4.54 -0.90
C PHE A 99 -7.31 4.61 -0.40
N VAL A 100 -6.85 3.64 0.40
CA VAL A 100 -5.46 3.59 0.88
C VAL A 100 -4.46 3.38 -0.27
N PHE A 101 -4.92 2.99 -1.46
CA PHE A 101 -4.06 2.95 -2.63
C PHE A 101 -3.65 4.34 -3.15
N THR A 102 -4.33 5.42 -2.76
CA THR A 102 -4.07 6.77 -3.28
C THR A 102 -2.71 7.29 -2.80
N PRO A 103 -1.80 7.70 -3.70
CA PRO A 103 -0.47 8.18 -3.33
C PRO A 103 -0.54 9.44 -2.47
N GLY A 104 0.28 9.51 -1.42
CA GLY A 104 0.39 10.65 -0.51
C GLY A 104 -0.74 10.81 0.51
N VAL A 105 -1.94 10.27 0.25
CA VAL A 105 -3.09 10.33 1.18
C VAL A 105 -3.33 8.99 1.88
N GLY A 106 -3.03 7.87 1.21
CA GLY A 106 -3.36 6.54 1.69
C GLY A 106 -2.81 6.20 3.07
N ASP A 107 -1.58 6.60 3.38
CA ASP A 107 -0.96 6.36 4.69
C ASP A 107 -1.71 7.09 5.82
N PHE A 108 -2.15 8.33 5.56
CA PHE A 108 -2.97 9.08 6.51
C PHE A 108 -4.30 8.37 6.77
N ILE A 109 -4.95 7.82 5.73
CA ILE A 109 -6.19 7.06 5.89
C ILE A 109 -5.96 5.80 6.73
N ALA A 110 -4.89 5.04 6.44
CA ALA A 110 -4.56 3.82 7.18
C ALA A 110 -4.32 4.12 8.67
N VAL A 111 -3.49 5.12 8.98
CA VAL A 111 -3.21 5.53 10.37
C VAL A 111 -4.47 6.06 11.05
N ALA A 112 -5.26 6.90 10.37
CA ALA A 112 -6.48 7.46 10.94
C ALA A 112 -7.53 6.39 11.26
N LEU A 113 -7.71 5.39 10.38
CA LEU A 113 -8.54 4.21 10.65
C LEU A 113 -8.06 3.42 11.87
N GLY A 114 -6.74 3.36 12.06
CA GLY A 114 -6.11 2.81 13.24
C GLY A 114 -6.52 3.58 14.50
N PHE A 115 -6.37 4.91 14.49
CA PHE A 115 -6.76 5.79 15.60
C PHE A 115 -8.23 5.65 15.98
N LEU A 116 -9.11 5.60 14.98
CA LEU A 116 -10.55 5.39 15.18
C LEU A 116 -10.90 3.96 15.62
N ARG A 117 -9.90 3.07 15.77
CA ARG A 117 -10.06 1.66 16.15
C ARG A 117 -11.08 0.91 15.27
N ALA A 118 -11.15 1.26 13.98
CA ALA A 118 -12.03 0.58 13.02
C ALA A 118 -11.77 -0.93 13.02
N ARG A 119 -12.74 -1.79 12.70
CA ARG A 119 -12.56 -3.25 12.76
C ARG A 119 -11.46 -3.73 11.80
N VAL A 120 -10.53 -4.55 12.30
CA VAL A 120 -9.32 -4.99 11.55
C VAL A 120 -9.69 -5.73 10.26
N TRP A 121 -10.62 -6.70 10.34
CA TRP A 121 -10.97 -7.55 9.20
C TRP A 121 -11.62 -6.76 8.04
N PRO A 122 -12.63 -5.90 8.27
CA PRO A 122 -13.14 -5.04 7.21
C PRO A 122 -12.09 -4.10 6.63
N VAL A 123 -11.22 -3.49 7.46
CA VAL A 123 -10.16 -2.61 6.96
C VAL A 123 -9.20 -3.37 6.05
N ALA A 124 -8.74 -4.54 6.46
CA ALA A 124 -7.85 -5.38 5.66
C ALA A 124 -8.51 -5.77 4.32
N PHE A 125 -9.78 -6.16 4.34
CA PHE A 125 -10.53 -6.53 3.14
C PHE A 125 -10.65 -5.37 2.14
N TRP A 126 -11.12 -4.20 2.60
CA TRP A 126 -11.27 -3.03 1.74
C TRP A 126 -9.93 -2.51 1.22
N MET A 127 -8.91 -2.50 2.08
CA MET A 127 -7.54 -2.13 1.70
C MET A 127 -6.95 -3.06 0.65
N LEU A 128 -7.18 -4.37 0.79
CA LEU A 128 -6.76 -5.37 -0.18
C LEU A 128 -7.41 -5.12 -1.54
N LEU A 129 -8.73 -4.89 -1.58
CA LEU A 129 -9.46 -4.60 -2.82
C LEU A 129 -8.92 -3.35 -3.52
N GLY A 130 -8.72 -2.26 -2.78
CA GLY A 130 -8.19 -1.01 -3.34
C GLY A 130 -6.77 -1.15 -3.89
N LYS A 131 -5.90 -1.85 -3.16
CA LYS A 131 -4.50 -2.08 -3.58
C LYS A 131 -4.41 -3.07 -4.75
N ALA A 132 -5.26 -4.10 -4.78
CA ALA A 132 -5.39 -5.00 -5.92
C ALA A 132 -5.79 -4.24 -7.19
N LEU A 133 -6.77 -3.33 -7.08
CA LEU A 133 -7.20 -2.49 -8.20
C LEU A 133 -6.05 -1.62 -8.73
N ARG A 134 -5.26 -0.99 -7.85
CA ARG A 134 -4.08 -0.19 -8.25
C ARG A 134 -3.09 -1.02 -9.06
N TYR A 135 -2.72 -2.19 -8.56
CA TYR A 135 -1.76 -3.05 -9.26
C TYR A 135 -2.33 -3.61 -10.56
N TRP A 136 -3.62 -3.92 -10.60
CA TRP A 136 -4.28 -4.34 -11.82
C TRP A 136 -4.18 -3.27 -12.90
N VAL A 137 -4.61 -2.04 -12.61
CA VAL A 137 -4.52 -0.94 -13.57
C VAL A 137 -3.08 -0.70 -14.00
N TRP A 138 -2.11 -0.77 -13.08
CA TRP A 138 -0.69 -0.62 -13.42
C TRP A 138 -0.18 -1.73 -14.34
N MET A 139 -0.49 -2.99 -14.03
CA MET A 139 -0.07 -4.14 -14.84
C MET A 139 -0.70 -4.09 -16.23
N GLU A 140 -1.98 -3.76 -16.36
CA GLU A 140 -2.63 -3.56 -17.67
C GLU A 140 -1.94 -2.48 -18.51
N LEU A 141 -1.51 -1.38 -17.88
CA LEU A 141 -0.74 -0.34 -18.56
C LEU A 141 0.62 -0.87 -19.04
N VAL A 142 1.33 -1.63 -18.21
CA VAL A 142 2.62 -2.23 -18.59
C VAL A 142 2.48 -3.17 -19.78
N TYR A 143 1.46 -4.05 -19.78
CA TYR A 143 1.22 -4.99 -20.88
C TYR A 143 0.83 -4.29 -22.18
N LYS A 144 0.01 -3.23 -22.12
CA LYS A 144 -0.31 -2.42 -23.29
C LYS A 144 0.92 -1.75 -23.89
N VAL A 145 1.83 -1.25 -23.05
CA VAL A 145 3.09 -0.65 -23.50
C VAL A 145 4.02 -1.69 -24.10
N GLN A 146 4.13 -2.89 -23.50
CA GLN A 146 4.91 -4.00 -24.08
C GLN A 146 4.38 -4.46 -25.44
N GLY A 147 3.05 -4.55 -25.62
CA GLY A 147 2.46 -4.96 -26.90
C GLY A 147 2.53 -3.88 -28.00
N ALA A 148 2.93 -2.65 -27.65
CA ALA A 148 3.13 -1.55 -28.59
C ALA A 148 4.61 -1.34 -28.99
N LEU A 149 5.53 -2.10 -28.38
CA LEU A 149 6.96 -2.15 -28.67
C LEU A 149 7.29 -3.38 -29.53
#